data_AF-A0A159Z5X8-F1
#
_entry.id   AF-A0A159Z5X8-F1
#
_cell.length_a   1.000
_cell.length_b   1.000
_cell.length_c   1.000
_cell.angle_alpha   90.00
_cell.angle_beta   90.00
_cell.angle_gamma   90.00
#
_symmetry.space_group_name_H-M   'P 1'
#
loop_
_entity.id
_entity.type
_entity.pdbx_description
1 polymer ?
#
loop_
_entity_poly.entity_id
_entity_poly.type
_entity_poly.pdbx_seq_one_letter_code
_entity_poly.pdbx_strand_id
1 'polypeptide(L)'
;MALPYLFPTAPSPTTGRLFTQFQKSVGKDALRGEKMARECRTAIAEVIEAFLEACEPEQVANFFLTVELASSAAKRKKIETHPMRPETVTGRVTAELAKREALRVQEEREAQAPADAAKGPAKSAANLGDTAVSM
;
A
#
# COMPACT_ATOMS: atom_id res chain seq x y z
N MET A 1 49.97 29.49 23.28
CA MET A 1 49.04 28.47 22.77
C MET A 1 48.37 27.77 23.95
N ALA A 2 47.05 27.92 24.09
CA ALA A 2 46.13 26.94 24.71
C ALA A 2 44.73 27.61 24.77
N LEU A 3 43.80 27.21 23.90
CA LEU A 3 42.39 27.56 24.06
C LEU A 3 41.77 26.59 25.08
N PRO A 4 41.05 27.07 26.11
CA PRO A 4 40.38 26.18 27.04
C PRO A 4 39.20 25.49 26.35
N TYR A 5 39.22 24.16 26.35
CA TYR A 5 38.11 23.32 25.92
C TYR A 5 36.89 23.59 26.81
N LEU A 6 35.84 24.14 26.22
CA LEU A 6 34.52 24.23 26.82
C LEU A 6 33.92 22.81 26.80
N PHE A 7 33.98 22.09 27.92
CA PHE A 7 33.27 20.82 28.06
C PHE A 7 31.75 21.06 27.91
N PRO A 8 31.03 20.24 27.13
CA PRO A 8 29.57 20.30 27.11
C PRO A 8 29.03 19.94 28.49
N THR A 9 28.27 20.84 29.09
CA THR A 9 27.65 20.63 30.40
C THR A 9 26.71 19.42 30.33
N ALA A 10 26.91 18.44 31.22
CA ALA A 10 25.99 17.32 31.36
C ALA A 10 24.58 17.87 31.70
N PRO A 11 23.50 17.30 31.11
CA PRO A 11 22.16 17.80 31.36
C PRO A 11 21.84 17.70 32.85
N SER A 12 21.40 18.80 33.45
CA SER A 12 21.08 18.85 34.88
C SER A 12 20.02 17.78 35.23
N PRO A 13 20.01 17.23 36.46
CA PRO A 13 19.02 16.25 36.88
C PRO A 13 17.58 16.77 36.73
N THR A 14 17.39 18.09 36.82
CA THR A 14 16.12 18.78 36.54
C THR A 14 15.73 18.66 35.07
N THR A 15 16.67 18.86 34.14
CA THR A 15 16.44 18.70 32.69
C THR A 15 16.10 17.25 32.33
N GLY A 16 16.77 16.27 32.95
CA GLY A 16 16.47 14.85 32.77
C GLY A 16 15.07 14.45 33.26
N ARG A 17 14.63 15.02 34.39
CA ARG A 17 13.27 14.80 34.93
C ARG A 17 12.19 15.40 34.03
N LEU A 18 12.41 16.61 33.52
CA LEU A 18 11.50 17.27 32.58
C LEU A 18 11.40 16.50 31.26
N PHE A 19 12.52 16.03 30.72
CA PHE A 19 12.55 15.23 29.50
C PHE A 19 11.84 13.88 29.69
N THR A 20 12.04 13.22 30.84
CA THR A 20 11.31 11.98 31.19
C THR A 20 9.81 12.21 31.31
N GLN A 21 9.39 13.35 31.88
CA GLN A 21 7.98 13.70 32.02
C GLN A 21 7.34 14.02 30.67
N PHE A 22 8.08 14.68 29.76
CA PHE A 22 7.67 14.91 28.38
C PHE A 22 7.53 13.61 27.58
N GLN A 23 8.49 12.68 27.68
CA GLN A 23 8.36 11.37 27.03
C GLN A 23 7.14 10.60 27.55
N LYS A 24 6.87 10.66 28.85
CA LYS A 24 5.69 10.05 29.46
C LYS A 24 4.38 10.72 29.01
N SER A 25 4.34 12.03 28.80
CA SER A 25 3.14 12.72 28.30
C SER A 25 2.89 12.38 26.83
N VAL A 26 3.92 12.41 25.98
CA VAL A 26 3.80 12.02 24.56
C VAL A 26 3.36 10.55 24.43
N GLY A 27 3.90 9.64 25.24
CA GLY A 27 3.47 8.25 25.28
C GLY A 27 2.02 8.07 25.73
N LYS A 28 1.58 8.84 26.74
CA LYS A 28 0.17 8.83 27.20
C LYS A 28 -0.78 9.39 26.14
N ASP A 29 -0.39 10.44 25.43
CA ASP A 29 -1.21 11.04 24.38
C ASP A 29 -1.33 10.11 23.18
N ALA A 30 -0.25 9.41 22.81
CA ALA A 30 -0.28 8.37 21.78
C ALA A 30 -1.21 7.21 22.16
N LEU A 31 -1.10 6.69 23.39
CA LEU A 31 -1.97 5.63 23.91
C LEU A 31 -3.44 6.08 24.00
N ARG A 32 -3.68 7.34 24.37
CA ARG A 32 -5.02 7.91 24.38
C ARG A 32 -5.58 8.01 22.97
N GLY A 33 -4.79 8.46 22.00
CA GLY A 33 -5.18 8.51 20.59
C GLY A 33 -5.53 7.13 20.05
N GLU A 34 -4.71 6.11 20.34
CA GLU A 34 -4.99 4.73 19.94
C GLU A 34 -6.27 4.17 20.60
N LYS A 35 -6.45 4.46 21.90
CA LYS A 35 -7.67 4.09 22.63
C LYS A 35 -8.91 4.71 21.99
N MET A 36 -8.88 6.02 21.73
CA MET A 36 -9.99 6.71 21.06
C MET A 36 -10.25 6.14 19.67
N ALA A 37 -9.21 5.88 18.87
CA ALA A 37 -9.37 5.26 17.55
C ALA A 37 -9.95 3.85 17.61
N ARG A 38 -9.62 3.07 18.65
CA ARG A 38 -10.23 1.76 18.91
C ARG A 38 -11.70 1.92 19.28
N GLU A 39 -12.03 2.83 20.19
CA GLU A 39 -13.42 3.09 20.60
C GLU A 39 -14.29 3.55 19.42
N CYS A 40 -13.78 4.44 18.56
CA CYS A 40 -14.49 4.84 17.34
C CYS A 40 -14.73 3.64 16.41
N ARG A 41 -13.75 2.76 16.21
CA ARG A 41 -13.91 1.55 15.39
C ARG A 41 -14.95 0.60 15.98
N THR A 42 -14.96 0.43 17.30
CA THR A 42 -15.96 -0.39 17.99
C THR A 42 -17.35 0.21 17.82
N ALA A 43 -17.53 1.51 18.05
CA ALA A 43 -18.81 2.18 17.89
C ALA A 43 -19.35 2.06 16.46
N ILE A 44 -18.49 2.16 15.45
CA ILE A 44 -18.89 1.92 14.05
C ILE A 44 -19.32 0.45 13.86
N ALA A 45 -18.55 -0.51 14.37
CA ALA A 45 -18.85 -1.93 14.23
C ALA A 45 -20.17 -2.32 14.91
N GLU A 46 -20.52 -1.70 16.04
CA GLU A 46 -21.77 -1.95 16.76
C GLU A 46 -23.01 -1.49 15.98
N VAL A 47 -22.88 -0.47 15.12
CA VAL A 47 -24.00 0.11 14.37
C VAL A 47 -24.09 -0.45 12.94
N ILE A 48 -23.05 -1.13 12.46
CA ILE A 48 -22.93 -1.48 11.03
C ILE A 48 -23.99 -2.49 10.57
N GLU A 49 -24.34 -3.47 11.40
CA GLU A 49 -25.37 -4.47 11.05
C GLU A 49 -26.74 -3.80 10.92
N ALA A 50 -27.14 -3.00 11.92
CA ALA A 50 -28.39 -2.24 11.87
C ALA A 50 -28.45 -1.25 10.68
N PHE A 51 -27.30 -0.66 10.32
CA PHE A 51 -27.20 0.17 9.12
C PHE A 51 -27.44 -0.65 7.84
N LEU A 52 -26.81 -1.82 7.71
CA LEU A 52 -26.97 -2.69 6.55
C LEU A 52 -28.40 -3.25 6.43
N GLU A 53 -29.08 -3.51 7.55
CA GLU A 53 -30.47 -3.96 7.56
C GLU A 53 -31.44 -2.89 7.06
N ALA A 54 -31.11 -1.62 7.28
CA ALA A 54 -31.89 -0.47 6.81
C ALA A 54 -31.59 -0.09 5.34
N CYS A 55 -30.57 -0.70 4.73
CA CYS A 55 -30.17 -0.42 3.36
C CYS A 55 -30.93 -1.25 2.33
N GLU A 56 -31.09 -0.70 1.13
CA GLU A 56 -31.61 -1.46 0.00
C GLU A 56 -30.64 -2.59 -0.42
N PRO A 57 -31.13 -3.73 -0.94
CA PRO A 57 -30.28 -4.89 -1.25
C PRO A 57 -29.08 -4.57 -2.15
N GLU A 58 -29.23 -3.69 -3.14
CA GLU A 58 -28.14 -3.28 -4.03
C GLU A 58 -27.11 -2.40 -3.31
N GLN A 59 -27.52 -1.60 -2.32
CA GLN A 59 -26.59 -0.81 -1.49
C GLN A 59 -25.75 -1.74 -0.62
N VAL A 60 -26.36 -2.77 -0.03
CA VAL A 60 -25.66 -3.82 0.72
C VAL A 60 -24.66 -4.54 -0.18
N ALA A 61 -25.06 -4.94 -1.39
CA ALA A 61 -24.15 -5.59 -2.35
C ALA A 61 -22.94 -4.69 -2.72
N ASN A 62 -23.19 -3.40 -2.97
CA ASN A 62 -22.13 -2.44 -3.30
C ASN A 62 -21.19 -2.16 -2.12
N PHE A 63 -21.71 -2.16 -0.89
CA PHE A 63 -20.90 -2.08 0.31
C PHE A 63 -19.91 -3.24 0.39
N PHE A 64 -20.40 -4.48 0.33
CA PHE A 64 -19.52 -5.67 0.40
C PHE A 64 -18.51 -5.73 -0.74
N LEU A 65 -18.94 -5.41 -1.97
CA LEU A 65 -18.03 -5.32 -3.12
C LEU A 65 -16.88 -4.34 -2.86
N THR A 66 -17.19 -3.15 -2.35
CA THR A 66 -16.19 -2.11 -2.08
C THR A 66 -15.20 -2.54 -1.00
N VAL A 67 -15.71 -3.08 0.11
CA VAL A 67 -14.88 -3.51 1.25
C VAL A 67 -13.99 -4.70 0.88
N GLU A 68 -14.48 -5.64 0.09
CA GLU A 68 -13.68 -6.78 -0.39
C GLU A 68 -12.57 -6.35 -1.36
N LEU A 69 -12.86 -5.45 -2.28
CA LEU A 69 -11.87 -4.92 -3.23
C LEU A 69 -10.78 -4.06 -2.56
N ALA A 70 -11.09 -3.43 -1.43
CA ALA A 70 -10.12 -2.70 -0.62
C ALA A 70 -9.33 -3.61 0.35
N SER A 71 -9.80 -4.84 0.57
CA SER A 71 -9.22 -5.76 1.55
C SER A 71 -8.07 -6.59 0.99
N SER A 72 -7.21 -7.11 1.88
CA SER A 72 -6.26 -8.16 1.52
C SER A 72 -7.00 -9.48 1.25
N ALA A 73 -6.35 -10.44 0.57
CA ALA A 73 -6.94 -11.74 0.29
C ALA A 73 -7.39 -12.48 1.56
N ALA A 74 -6.62 -12.40 2.64
CA ALA A 74 -6.98 -13.02 3.92
C ALA A 74 -8.22 -12.38 4.58
N LYS A 75 -8.37 -11.05 4.47
CA LYS A 75 -9.54 -10.35 4.98
C LYS A 75 -10.78 -10.60 4.10
N ARG A 76 -10.62 -10.64 2.78
CA ARG A 76 -11.69 -11.01 1.84
C ARG A 76 -12.35 -12.34 2.21
N LYS A 77 -11.55 -13.39 2.45
CA LYS A 77 -12.09 -14.70 2.88
C LYS A 77 -12.94 -14.65 4.14
N LYS A 78 -12.64 -13.74 5.07
CA LYS A 78 -13.44 -13.53 6.29
C LYS A 78 -14.73 -12.75 6.01
N ILE A 79 -14.67 -11.78 5.08
CA ILE A 79 -15.83 -11.01 4.65
C ILE A 79 -16.77 -11.88 3.81
N GLU A 80 -16.24 -12.79 3.01
CA GLU A 80 -16.99 -13.74 2.19
C GLU A 80 -17.96 -14.60 3.03
N THR A 81 -17.58 -14.91 4.27
CA THR A 81 -18.40 -15.68 5.22
C THR A 81 -19.39 -14.82 6.01
N HIS A 82 -19.53 -13.53 5.70
CA HIS A 82 -20.41 -12.64 6.46
C HIS A 82 -21.90 -12.95 6.19
N PRO A 83 -22.76 -13.10 7.22
CA PRO A 83 -24.16 -13.51 7.05
C PRO A 83 -25.00 -12.61 6.13
N MET A 84 -24.78 -11.30 6.21
CA MET A 84 -25.49 -10.31 5.39
C MET A 84 -24.92 -10.12 3.98
N ARG A 85 -23.88 -10.87 3.59
CA ARG A 85 -23.24 -10.70 2.29
C ARG A 85 -24.09 -11.35 1.19
N PRO A 86 -24.53 -10.60 0.17
CA PRO A 86 -25.27 -11.17 -0.94
C PRO A 86 -24.40 -12.09 -1.80
N GLU A 87 -24.97 -13.20 -2.28
CA GLU A 87 -24.25 -14.17 -3.12
C GLU A 87 -23.75 -13.56 -4.44
N THR A 88 -24.47 -12.55 -4.96
CA THR A 88 -24.13 -11.81 -6.19
C THR A 88 -22.78 -11.09 -6.11
N VAL A 89 -22.28 -10.81 -4.90
CA VAL A 89 -21.00 -10.12 -4.70
C VAL A 89 -19.82 -10.98 -5.13
N THR A 90 -19.90 -12.31 -4.99
CA THR A 90 -18.78 -13.21 -5.32
C THR A 90 -18.35 -13.06 -6.78
N GLY A 91 -19.29 -13.12 -7.72
CA GLY A 91 -19.00 -12.96 -9.15
C GLY A 91 -18.52 -11.56 -9.52
N ARG A 92 -19.01 -10.53 -8.82
CA ARG A 92 -18.57 -9.14 -9.03
C ARG A 92 -17.13 -8.91 -8.55
N VAL A 93 -16.78 -9.44 -7.38
CA VAL A 93 -15.43 -9.33 -6.80
C VAL A 93 -14.41 -10.05 -7.67
N THR A 94 -14.71 -11.27 -8.14
CA THR A 94 -13.78 -12.02 -9.01
C THR A 94 -13.55 -11.30 -10.33
N ALA A 95 -14.61 -10.78 -10.97
CA ALA A 95 -14.50 -10.02 -12.20
C ALA A 95 -13.64 -8.75 -12.03
N GLU A 96 -13.86 -7.98 -10.96
CA GLU A 96 -13.09 -6.76 -10.70
C GLU A 96 -11.62 -7.02 -10.33
N LEU A 97 -11.34 -8.09 -9.59
CA LEU A 97 -9.96 -8.50 -9.30
C LEU A 97 -9.22 -8.92 -10.58
N ALA A 98 -9.87 -9.68 -11.46
CA ALA A 98 -9.30 -10.07 -12.75
C ALA A 98 -9.00 -8.85 -13.63
N LYS A 99 -9.89 -7.85 -13.66
CA LYS A 99 -9.64 -6.58 -14.37
C LYS A 99 -8.40 -5.85 -13.83
N ARG A 100 -8.27 -5.74 -12.50
CA ARG A 100 -7.11 -5.08 -11.87
C ARG A 100 -5.80 -5.80 -12.16
N GLU A 101 -5.82 -7.13 -12.19
CA GLU A 101 -4.64 -7.93 -12.53
C GLU A 101 -4.25 -7.76 -14.00
N ALA A 102 -5.23 -7.77 -14.92
CA ALA A 102 -4.98 -7.53 -16.34
C ALA A 102 -4.34 -6.16 -16.60
N LEU A 103 -4.83 -5.11 -15.93
CA LEU A 103 -4.25 -3.76 -16.02
C LEU A 103 -2.81 -3.74 -15.51
N ARG A 104 -2.52 -4.39 -14.38
CA ARG A 104 -1.15 -4.46 -13.85
C ARG A 104 -0.20 -5.18 -14.79
N VAL A 105 -0.63 -6.29 -15.39
CA VAL A 105 0.20 -7.03 -16.37
C VAL A 105 0.45 -6.18 -17.62
N GLN A 106 -0.53 -5.39 -18.05
CA GLN A 106 -0.37 -4.46 -19.17
C GLN A 106 0.63 -3.34 -18.82
N GLU A 107 0.49 -2.70 -17.66
CA GLU A 107 1.42 -1.67 -17.17
C GLU A 107 2.85 -2.23 -17.03
N GLU A 108 3.02 -3.44 -16.51
CA GLU A 108 4.33 -4.09 -16.37
C GLU A 108 4.96 -4.39 -17.74
N ARG A 109 4.17 -4.77 -18.75
CA ARG A 109 4.64 -4.98 -20.13
C ARG A 109 5.04 -3.67 -20.79
N GLU A 110 4.25 -2.61 -20.61
CA GLU A 110 4.55 -1.28 -21.15
C GLU A 110 5.80 -0.66 -20.48
N ALA A 111 6.01 -0.91 -19.18
CA ALA A 111 7.18 -0.44 -18.44
C ALA A 111 8.48 -1.18 -18.81
N GLN A 112 8.41 -2.42 -19.31
CA GLN A 112 9.58 -3.20 -19.75
C GLN A 112 9.95 -2.97 -21.23
N ALA A 113 9.06 -2.34 -22.01
CA ALA A 113 9.27 -2.09 -23.44
C ALA A 113 10.44 -1.14 -23.82
N PRO A 114 10.95 -0.19 -23.00
CA PRO A 114 12.04 0.68 -23.44
C PRO A 114 13.46 0.12 -23.24
N ALA A 115 13.65 -1.15 -22.82
CA ALA A 115 15.00 -1.72 -22.61
C ALA A 115 15.59 -2.48 -23.82
N ASP A 116 14.77 -2.98 -24.75
CA ASP A 116 15.25 -3.85 -25.84
C ASP A 116 15.49 -3.14 -27.19
N ALA A 117 15.10 -1.87 -27.34
CA ALA A 117 15.33 -1.13 -28.58
C ALA A 117 16.77 -0.58 -28.74
N ALA A 118 17.64 -0.71 -27.73
CA ALA A 118 19.00 -0.16 -27.74
C ALA A 118 20.13 -1.17 -27.99
N LYS A 119 19.83 -2.45 -28.25
CA LYS A 119 20.85 -3.48 -28.54
C LYS A 119 20.58 -4.26 -29.84
N GLY A 120 20.92 -3.64 -30.97
CA GLY A 120 21.44 -4.35 -32.16
C GLY A 120 21.01 -3.75 -33.52
N PRO A 121 21.84 -3.83 -34.60
CA PRO A 121 23.12 -4.52 -34.72
C PRO A 121 24.26 -3.60 -35.20
N ALA A 122 25.28 -3.37 -34.36
CA ALA A 122 26.58 -2.86 -34.80
C ALA A 122 27.56 -4.03 -34.92
N LYS A 123 27.52 -4.76 -36.06
CA LYS A 123 28.63 -5.56 -36.63
C LYS A 123 28.15 -6.37 -37.84
N SER A 124 28.07 -5.72 -38.99
CA SER A 124 28.14 -6.38 -40.30
C SER A 124 28.70 -5.39 -41.33
N ALA A 125 29.91 -4.90 -41.06
CA ALA A 125 30.70 -4.10 -42.00
C ALA A 125 32.18 -4.29 -41.70
N ALA A 126 32.74 -5.45 -42.07
CA ALA A 126 34.17 -5.63 -42.32
C ALA A 126 34.41 -7.02 -42.94
N ASN A 127 35.14 -7.04 -44.07
CA ASN A 127 35.67 -8.18 -44.84
C ASN A 127 34.65 -8.97 -45.68
N LEU A 128 34.81 -9.19 -46.99
CA LEU A 128 35.94 -9.14 -47.93
C LEU A 128 35.41 -8.60 -49.28
N GLY A 129 36.14 -7.85 -50.11
CA GLY A 129 37.43 -8.17 -50.68
C GLY A 129 37.29 -8.10 -52.20
N ASP A 130 37.68 -6.95 -52.73
CA ASP A 130 38.23 -6.68 -54.06
C ASP A 130 38.37 -7.89 -55.01
N THR A 131 37.70 -7.85 -56.17
CA THR A 131 38.19 -8.50 -57.41
C THR A 131 37.49 -7.88 -58.62
N ALA A 132 38.12 -6.84 -59.15
CA ALA A 132 37.96 -6.41 -60.52
C ALA A 132 38.68 -7.37 -61.48
N VAL A 133 37.99 -7.93 -62.49
CA VAL A 133 38.51 -8.32 -63.83
C VAL A 133 37.30 -8.44 -64.77
N SER A 134 37.04 -7.45 -65.64
CA SER A 134 37.15 -7.53 -67.13
C SER A 134 36.66 -8.82 -67.80
N MET A 135 35.49 -8.76 -68.46
CA MET A 135 35.29 -8.95 -69.91
C MET A 135 33.84 -8.64 -70.29
#